data_AF-A0A953A8N3-F1
#
_entry.id   AF-A0A953A8N3-F1
#
_cell.length_a   1.000
_cell.length_b   1.000
_cell.length_c   1.000
_cell.angle_alpha   90.00
_cell.angle_beta   90.00
_cell.angle_gamma   90.00
#
_symmetry.space_group_name_H-M   'P 1'
#
loop_
_entity.id
_entity.type
_entity.pdbx_description
1 polymer ?
#
loop_
_entity_poly.entity_id
_entity_poly.type
_entity_poly.pdbx_seq_one_letter_code
_entity_poly.pdbx_strand_id
1 'polypeptide(L)'
;MTTNANSGFTLWFTGLSGAGKSTLARAIEQRLRARGRNVEVLDGDEVRTHLSKGLGFSREDRDTNIKRIAFVCKLLTRNGVICISAAISPYREAREWARREIGRFVEVYVKCPLEVCRARDVKGLYRLVDEGKIKNFTGVDDPYEEPERPELVIETDRETPEQSVARIFAKLVELGYLEPEFAEETVPAGQAGESLAS
;
A
#
# COMPACT_ATOMS: atom_id res chain seq x y z
N MET A 1 19.57 18.04 -3.73
CA MET A 1 19.27 17.66 -2.33
C MET A 1 19.77 16.25 -2.14
N THR A 2 20.71 16.02 -1.23
CA THR A 2 21.22 14.68 -0.93
C THR A 2 20.14 13.89 -0.21
N THR A 3 19.55 12.91 -0.89
CA THR A 3 18.69 11.90 -0.28
C THR A 3 19.52 11.13 0.73
N ASN A 4 19.18 11.24 2.00
CA ASN A 4 19.83 10.45 3.04
C ASN A 4 19.41 9.00 2.79
N ALA A 5 20.37 8.13 2.46
CA ALA A 5 20.14 6.73 2.14
C ALA A 5 19.60 5.88 3.30
N ASN A 6 19.00 6.48 4.32
CA ASN A 6 18.27 5.82 5.41
C ASN A 6 17.04 6.61 5.87
N SER A 7 16.52 7.51 5.03
CA SER A 7 15.28 8.23 5.36
C SER A 7 14.06 7.36 5.09
N GLY A 8 13.31 7.02 6.13
CA GLY A 8 12.05 6.29 6.02
C GLY A 8 10.97 7.15 5.37
N PHE A 9 9.98 6.50 4.78
CA PHE A 9 8.77 7.14 4.27
C PHE A 9 7.62 6.11 4.27
N THR A 10 6.39 6.59 4.18
CA THR A 10 5.24 5.72 3.99
C THR A 10 4.73 5.80 2.55
N LEU A 11 4.72 4.65 1.89
CA LEU A 11 3.96 4.43 0.66
C LEU A 11 2.57 3.94 1.04
N TRP A 12 1.56 4.75 0.76
CA TRP A 12 0.18 4.49 1.15
C TRP A 12 -0.66 4.11 -0.08
N PHE A 13 -0.97 2.83 -0.21
CA PHE A 13 -1.94 2.38 -1.20
C PHE A 13 -3.36 2.57 -0.71
N THR A 14 -4.20 3.10 -1.59
CA THR A 14 -5.66 3.13 -1.42
C THR A 14 -6.33 2.63 -2.69
N GLY A 15 -7.51 2.02 -2.55
CA GLY A 15 -8.24 1.44 -3.68
C GLY A 15 -9.21 0.36 -3.24
N LEU A 16 -10.11 -0.04 -4.13
CA LEU A 16 -11.11 -1.08 -3.87
C LEU A 16 -10.48 -2.43 -3.48
N SER A 17 -11.27 -3.28 -2.82
CA SER A 17 -10.88 -4.69 -2.64
C SER A 17 -10.63 -5.33 -4.01
N GLY A 18 -9.60 -6.16 -4.17
CA GLY A 18 -9.27 -6.75 -5.48
C GLY A 18 -8.58 -5.83 -6.49
N ALA A 19 -8.33 -4.55 -6.17
CA ALA A 19 -7.66 -3.61 -7.07
C ALA A 19 -6.16 -3.89 -7.31
N GLY A 20 -5.54 -4.80 -6.55
CA GLY A 20 -4.12 -5.20 -6.75
C GLY A 20 -3.11 -4.60 -5.75
N LYS A 21 -3.57 -3.90 -4.70
CA LYS A 21 -2.70 -3.26 -3.69
C LYS A 21 -1.66 -4.20 -3.07
N SER A 22 -2.08 -5.37 -2.58
CA SER A 22 -1.18 -6.33 -1.92
C SER A 22 -0.14 -6.90 -2.89
N THR A 23 -0.50 -7.10 -4.16
CA THR A 23 0.44 -7.54 -5.21
C THR A 23 1.53 -6.50 -5.43
N LEU A 24 1.15 -5.23 -5.60
CA LEU A 24 2.11 -4.14 -5.76
C LEU A 24 2.98 -3.95 -4.51
N ALA A 25 2.38 -4.01 -3.32
CA ALA A 25 3.09 -3.89 -2.05
C ALA A 25 4.19 -4.95 -1.90
N ARG A 26 3.89 -6.22 -2.20
CA ARG A 26 4.87 -7.31 -2.12
C ARG A 26 5.99 -7.18 -3.15
N ALA A 27 5.67 -6.81 -4.39
CA ALA A 27 6.69 -6.60 -5.43
C ALA A 27 7.65 -5.45 -5.07
N ILE A 28 7.12 -4.35 -4.53
CA ILE A 28 7.92 -3.20 -4.08
C ILE A 28 8.75 -3.56 -2.85
N GLU A 29 8.15 -4.27 -1.87
CA GLU A 29 8.85 -4.79 -0.70
C GLU A 29 10.08 -5.60 -1.12
N GLN A 30 9.90 -6.58 -2.00
CA GLN A 30 10.99 -7.42 -2.49
C GLN A 30 12.10 -6.60 -3.16
N ARG A 31 11.73 -5.67 -4.06
CA ARG A 31 12.70 -4.84 -4.79
C ARG A 31 13.48 -3.89 -3.90
N LEU A 32 12.84 -3.33 -2.86
CA LEU A 32 13.48 -2.47 -1.86
C LEU A 32 14.39 -3.27 -0.92
N ARG A 33 13.91 -4.40 -0.38
CA ARG A 33 14.70 -5.28 0.50
C ARG A 33 15.94 -5.84 -0.22
N ALA A 34 15.81 -6.22 -1.49
CA ALA A 34 16.93 -6.66 -2.33
C ALA A 34 18.02 -5.58 -2.51
N ARG A 35 17.70 -4.30 -2.25
CA ARG A 35 18.64 -3.17 -2.25
C ARG A 35 19.02 -2.73 -0.82
N GLY A 36 18.87 -3.61 0.17
CA GLY A 36 19.30 -3.37 1.55
C GLY A 36 18.40 -2.42 2.33
N ARG A 37 17.17 -2.14 1.87
CA ARG A 37 16.23 -1.26 2.58
C ARG A 37 15.51 -2.01 3.70
N ASN A 38 15.33 -1.34 4.84
CA ASN A 38 14.39 -1.75 5.86
C ASN A 38 12.97 -1.37 5.42
N VAL A 39 12.12 -2.38 5.22
CA VAL A 39 10.75 -2.21 4.73
C VAL A 39 9.81 -2.97 5.64
N GLU A 40 8.63 -2.44 5.90
CA GLU A 40 7.55 -3.17 6.58
C GLU A 40 6.23 -2.97 5.86
N VAL A 41 5.47 -4.05 5.68
CA VAL A 41 4.17 -4.03 4.99
C VAL A 41 3.06 -4.16 6.02
N LEU A 42 2.15 -3.19 6.05
CA LEU A 42 0.91 -3.26 6.81
C LEU A 42 -0.24 -3.54 5.84
N ASP A 43 -0.46 -4.83 5.57
CA ASP A 43 -1.60 -5.29 4.75
C ASP A 43 -2.91 -5.22 5.56
N GLY A 44 -3.97 -4.71 4.93
CA GLY A 44 -5.24 -4.50 5.62
C GLY A 44 -5.88 -5.78 6.18
N ASP A 45 -5.63 -6.94 5.57
CA ASP A 45 -6.16 -8.21 6.03
C ASP A 45 -5.40 -8.70 7.28
N GLU A 46 -4.07 -8.67 7.22
CA GLU A 46 -3.18 -9.07 8.33
C GLU A 46 -3.32 -8.12 9.53
N VAL A 47 -3.42 -6.82 9.28
CA VAL A 47 -3.69 -5.84 10.34
C VAL A 47 -4.98 -6.18 11.08
N ARG A 48 -6.02 -6.65 10.37
CA ARG A 48 -7.31 -7.01 10.98
C ARG A 48 -7.28 -8.30 11.79
N THR A 49 -6.31 -9.20 11.57
CA THR A 49 -6.14 -10.40 12.40
C THR A 49 -5.39 -10.12 13.70
N HIS A 50 -4.65 -9.02 13.77
CA HIS A 50 -3.81 -8.64 14.91
C HIS A 50 -4.18 -7.26 15.49
N LEU A 51 -3.58 -6.20 14.96
CA LEU A 51 -3.65 -4.83 15.49
C LEU A 51 -5.08 -4.26 15.55
N SER A 52 -5.92 -4.66 14.61
CA SER A 52 -7.31 -4.23 14.47
C SER A 52 -8.31 -5.36 14.71
N LYS A 53 -7.89 -6.44 15.38
CA LYS A 53 -8.77 -7.52 15.78
C LYS A 53 -9.93 -6.98 16.61
N GLY A 54 -11.14 -7.38 16.24
CA GLY A 54 -12.38 -6.96 16.90
C GLY A 54 -13.04 -5.71 16.31
N LEU A 55 -12.36 -4.95 15.45
CA LEU A 55 -13.01 -3.87 14.71
C LEU A 55 -13.88 -4.43 13.59
N GLY A 56 -15.10 -3.91 13.46
CA GLY A 56 -16.00 -4.22 12.37
C GLY A 56 -15.68 -3.44 11.09
N PHE A 57 -16.73 -3.14 10.34
CA PHE A 57 -16.69 -2.45 9.05
C PHE A 57 -17.59 -1.21 9.01
N SER A 58 -17.99 -0.71 10.19
CA SER A 58 -18.63 0.61 10.30
C SER A 58 -17.65 1.71 9.88
N ARG A 59 -18.16 2.91 9.57
CA ARG A 59 -17.31 4.07 9.28
C ARG A 59 -16.31 4.36 10.39
N GLU A 60 -16.77 4.32 11.65
CA GLU A 60 -15.95 4.56 12.84
C GLU A 60 -14.86 3.48 13.04
N ASP A 61 -15.21 2.21 12.85
CA ASP A 61 -14.23 1.11 12.93
C ASP A 61 -13.18 1.20 11.83
N ARG A 62 -13.60 1.58 10.61
CA ARG A 62 -12.70 1.78 9.48
C ARG A 62 -11.75 2.95 9.73
N ASP A 63 -12.27 4.07 10.24
CA ASP A 63 -11.46 5.23 10.62
C ASP A 63 -10.46 4.86 11.72
N THR A 64 -10.91 4.17 12.77
CA THR A 64 -10.03 3.66 13.84
C THR A 64 -8.94 2.73 13.30
N ASN A 65 -9.29 1.81 12.39
CA ASN A 65 -8.33 0.92 11.74
C ASN A 65 -7.27 1.72 10.95
N ILE A 66 -7.69 2.73 10.17
CA ILE A 66 -6.76 3.58 9.42
C ILE A 66 -5.86 4.38 10.36
N LYS A 67 -6.40 4.95 11.43
CA LYS A 67 -5.62 5.68 12.45
C LYS A 67 -4.59 4.80 13.15
N ARG A 68 -4.92 3.54 13.45
CA ARG A 68 -3.96 2.56 14.01
C ARG A 68 -2.82 2.24 13.04
N ILE A 69 -3.14 1.97 11.78
CA ILE A 69 -2.13 1.73 10.73
C ILE A 69 -1.22 2.95 10.60
N ALA A 70 -1.80 4.15 10.49
CA ALA A 70 -1.05 5.38 10.32
C ALA A 70 -0.16 5.69 11.53
N PHE A 71 -0.61 5.41 12.76
CA PHE A 71 0.22 5.52 13.95
C PHE A 71 1.47 4.63 13.86
N VAL A 72 1.31 3.35 13.49
CA VAL A 72 2.45 2.44 13.32
C VAL A 72 3.37 2.90 12.19
N CYS A 73 2.82 3.27 11.02
CA CYS A 73 3.63 3.79 9.92
C CYS A 73 4.39 5.07 10.29
N LYS A 74 3.81 5.96 11.09
CA LYS A 74 4.49 7.16 11.63
C LYS A 74 5.71 6.78 12.47
N LEU A 75 5.54 5.80 13.38
CA LEU A 75 6.63 5.31 14.23
C LEU A 75 7.74 4.65 13.42
N LEU A 76 7.41 3.87 12.39
CA LEU A 76 8.39 3.22 11.52
C LEU A 76 9.12 4.24 10.63
N THR A 77 8.36 5.12 10.00
CA THR A 77 8.87 6.16 9.09
C THR A 77 9.89 7.06 9.77
N ARG A 78 9.60 7.54 10.99
CA ARG A 78 10.53 8.40 11.74
C ARG A 78 11.82 7.69 12.20
N ASN A 79 11.85 6.35 12.16
CA ASN A 79 13.00 5.52 12.50
C ASN A 79 13.73 4.97 11.27
N GLY A 80 13.50 5.54 10.09
CA GLY A 80 14.23 5.15 8.88
C GLY A 80 13.65 3.96 8.11
N VAL A 81 12.53 3.40 8.56
CA VAL A 81 11.87 2.25 7.90
C VAL A 81 10.92 2.75 6.81
N ILE A 82 10.94 2.09 5.65
CA ILE A 82 9.95 2.31 4.59
C ILE A 82 8.67 1.53 4.94
N CYS A 83 7.60 2.23 5.30
CA CYS A 83 6.30 1.61 5.57
C CYS A 83 5.52 1.49 4.25
N ILE A 84 4.93 0.33 3.98
CA ILE A 84 3.99 0.15 2.87
C ILE A 84 2.63 -0.22 3.45
N SER A 85 1.65 0.68 3.38
CA SER A 85 0.28 0.36 3.77
C SER A 85 -0.53 -0.11 2.55
N ALA A 86 -1.18 -1.27 2.67
CA ALA A 86 -2.06 -1.82 1.63
C ALA A 86 -3.52 -1.97 2.09
N ALA A 87 -4.04 -0.95 2.79
CA ALA A 87 -5.43 -0.92 3.25
C ALA A 87 -6.38 -0.34 2.17
N ILE A 88 -7.69 -0.65 2.26
CA ILE A 88 -8.69 -0.03 1.37
C ILE A 88 -8.76 1.49 1.60
N SER A 89 -8.73 1.93 2.86
CA SER A 89 -8.79 3.34 3.29
C SER A 89 -9.85 4.17 2.54
N PRO A 90 -11.15 3.83 2.65
CA PRO A 90 -12.18 4.36 1.74
C PRO A 90 -12.51 5.84 1.89
N TYR A 91 -12.34 6.42 3.08
CA TYR A 91 -12.71 7.81 3.35
C TYR A 91 -11.51 8.75 3.20
N ARG A 92 -11.67 9.84 2.45
CA ARG A 92 -10.63 10.85 2.23
C ARG A 92 -10.14 11.46 3.52
N GLU A 93 -11.05 11.78 4.44
CA GLU A 93 -10.75 12.40 5.73
C GLU A 93 -9.68 11.62 6.52
N ALA A 94 -9.81 10.29 6.56
CA ALA A 94 -8.87 9.42 7.26
C ALA A 94 -7.50 9.35 6.57
N ARG A 95 -7.47 9.39 5.23
CA ARG A 95 -6.22 9.44 4.45
C ARG A 95 -5.49 10.76 4.60
N GLU A 96 -6.22 11.88 4.58
CA GLU A 96 -5.67 13.22 4.84
C GLU A 96 -5.13 13.34 6.27
N TRP A 97 -5.82 12.75 7.25
CA TRP A 97 -5.29 12.66 8.61
C TRP A 97 -3.99 11.86 8.66
N ALA A 98 -3.95 10.68 8.03
CA ALA A 98 -2.74 9.84 7.98
C ALA A 98 -1.56 10.58 7.33
N ARG A 99 -1.79 11.26 6.20
CA ARG A 99 -0.82 12.09 5.50
C ARG A 99 -0.20 13.14 6.42
N ARG A 100 -1.04 13.91 7.12
CA ARG A 100 -0.58 14.96 8.07
C ARG A 100 0.22 14.38 9.23
N GLU A 101 -0.22 13.26 9.79
CA GLU A 101 0.44 12.65 10.95
C GLU A 101 1.80 12.01 10.64
N ILE A 102 1.93 11.43 9.44
CA ILE A 102 3.15 10.74 9.02
C ILE A 102 4.19 11.71 8.45
N GLY A 103 3.75 12.73 7.70
CA GLY A 103 4.62 13.71 7.06
C GLY A 103 5.28 13.18 5.78
N ARG A 104 6.26 12.28 5.90
CA ARG A 104 6.93 11.64 4.75
C ARG A 104 6.03 10.57 4.14
N PHE A 105 5.08 11.01 3.32
CA PHE A 105 3.93 10.23 2.87
C PHE A 105 3.73 10.36 1.36
N VAL A 106 3.46 9.24 0.70
CA VAL A 106 3.15 9.15 -0.74
C VAL A 106 1.89 8.33 -0.91
N GLU A 107 0.81 8.95 -1.37
CA GLU A 107 -0.45 8.28 -1.68
C GLU A 107 -0.44 7.77 -3.11
N VAL A 108 -0.63 6.46 -3.25
CA VAL A 108 -0.83 5.83 -4.55
C VAL A 108 -2.26 5.31 -4.63
N TYR A 109 -3.04 5.93 -5.52
CA TYR A 109 -4.38 5.47 -5.84
C TYR A 109 -4.30 4.30 -6.81
N VAL A 110 -4.58 3.09 -6.30
CA VAL A 110 -4.71 1.87 -7.10
C VAL A 110 -6.13 1.80 -7.63
N LYS A 111 -6.33 2.45 -8.77
CA LYS A 111 -7.59 2.55 -9.48
C LYS A 111 -7.84 1.27 -10.29
N CYS A 112 -9.02 0.70 -10.09
CA CYS A 112 -9.51 -0.42 -10.87
C CYS A 112 -11.04 -0.37 -10.79
N PRO A 113 -11.77 -0.48 -11.92
CA PRO A 113 -13.22 -0.52 -11.90
C PRO A 113 -13.75 -1.61 -10.95
N LEU A 114 -14.89 -1.34 -10.32
CA LEU A 114 -15.53 -2.25 -9.37
C LEU A 114 -15.85 -3.59 -10.02
N GLU A 115 -16.33 -3.56 -11.26
CA GLU A 115 -16.72 -4.72 -12.06
C GLU A 115 -15.52 -5.62 -12.32
N VAL A 116 -14.35 -5.04 -12.59
CA VAL A 116 -13.09 -5.77 -12.76
C VAL A 116 -12.63 -6.35 -11.43
N CYS A 117 -12.70 -5.58 -10.33
CA CYS A 117 -12.38 -6.07 -8.99
C CYS A 117 -13.27 -7.26 -8.59
N ARG A 118 -14.57 -7.15 -8.87
CA ARG A 118 -15.59 -8.17 -8.61
C ARG A 118 -15.43 -9.39 -9.50
N ALA A 119 -15.02 -9.22 -10.76
CA ALA A 119 -14.70 -10.35 -11.64
C ALA A 119 -13.45 -11.11 -11.19
N ARG A 120 -12.43 -10.41 -10.65
CA ARG A 120 -11.21 -11.03 -10.11
C ARG A 120 -11.48 -11.81 -8.83
N ASP A 121 -12.37 -11.30 -7.96
CA ASP A 121 -12.75 -11.81 -6.64
C ASP A 121 -11.70 -12.68 -5.93
N VAL A 122 -10.46 -12.18 -5.85
CA VAL A 122 -9.29 -12.96 -5.42
C VAL A 122 -9.47 -13.58 -4.03
N LYS A 123 -10.31 -12.96 -3.19
CA LYS A 123 -10.58 -13.35 -1.80
C LYS A 123 -11.96 -13.99 -1.61
N GLY A 124 -12.77 -14.15 -2.67
CA GLY A 124 -14.15 -14.63 -2.58
C GLY A 124 -15.11 -13.69 -1.85
N LEU A 125 -14.70 -12.43 -1.59
CA LEU A 125 -15.45 -11.49 -0.78
C LEU A 125 -16.65 -10.92 -1.55
N TYR A 126 -16.49 -10.67 -2.85
CA TYR A 126 -17.61 -10.17 -3.65
C TYR A 126 -18.71 -11.21 -3.79
N ARG A 127 -18.35 -12.49 -3.96
CA ARG A 127 -19.32 -13.59 -3.91
C ARG A 127 -20.09 -13.60 -2.59
N LEU A 128 -19.42 -13.42 -1.45
CA LEU A 128 -20.09 -13.39 -0.15
C LEU A 128 -21.00 -12.17 0.03
N VAL A 129 -20.66 -11.03 -0.58
CA VAL A 129 -21.54 -9.85 -0.66
C VAL A 129 -22.79 -10.17 -1.48
N ASP A 130 -22.62 -10.82 -2.63
CA ASP A 130 -23.73 -11.21 -3.52
C ASP A 130 -24.68 -12.22 -2.86
N GLU A 131 -24.13 -13.11 -2.02
CA GLU A 131 -24.89 -14.04 -1.19
C GLU A 131 -25.52 -13.36 0.06
N GLY A 132 -25.33 -12.06 0.26
CA GLY A 132 -25.87 -11.28 1.38
C GLY A 132 -25.20 -11.57 2.74
N LYS A 133 -24.07 -12.29 2.75
CA LYS A 133 -23.34 -12.70 3.96
C LYS A 133 -22.43 -11.59 4.51
N ILE A 134 -22.00 -10.67 3.65
CA ILE A 134 -21.23 -9.49 4.02
C ILE A 134 -22.06 -8.25 3.71
N LYS A 135 -22.11 -7.32 4.67
CA LYS A 135 -22.72 -6.00 4.54
C LYS A 135 -21.67 -4.92 4.79
N ASN A 136 -21.96 -3.69 4.40
CA ASN A 136 -21.08 -2.53 4.46
C ASN A 136 -19.76 -2.76 3.71
N PHE A 137 -19.83 -3.36 2.53
CA PHE A 137 -18.70 -3.60 1.66
C PHE A 137 -18.39 -2.39 0.78
N THR A 138 -17.14 -1.93 0.86
CA THR A 138 -16.68 -0.74 0.15
C THR A 138 -16.81 -0.89 -1.37
N GLY A 139 -17.47 0.08 -2.00
CA GLY A 139 -17.79 0.11 -3.43
C GLY A 139 -19.14 -0.53 -3.78
N VAL A 140 -19.82 -1.21 -2.85
CA VAL A 140 -21.14 -1.81 -3.08
C VAL A 140 -22.21 -1.09 -2.25
N ASP A 141 -22.11 -1.21 -0.93
CA ASP A 141 -23.06 -0.62 0.03
C ASP A 141 -22.38 0.31 1.06
N ASP A 142 -21.06 0.46 0.99
CA ASP A 142 -20.26 1.50 1.68
C ASP A 142 -19.45 2.30 0.63
N PRO A 143 -19.34 3.63 0.71
CA PRO A 143 -18.69 4.42 -0.34
C PRO A 143 -17.18 4.20 -0.40
N TYR A 144 -16.61 4.41 -1.59
CA TYR A 144 -15.19 4.64 -1.79
C TYR A 144 -15.00 6.07 -2.31
N GLU A 145 -14.39 6.93 -1.50
CA GLU A 145 -14.11 8.31 -1.88
C GLU A 145 -12.75 8.35 -2.58
N GLU A 146 -12.74 8.47 -3.91
CA GLU A 146 -11.49 8.55 -4.67
C GLU A 146 -10.59 9.69 -4.16
N PRO A 147 -9.26 9.50 -4.08
CA PRO A 147 -8.33 10.56 -3.73
C PRO A 147 -8.37 11.69 -4.76
N GLU A 148 -8.43 12.94 -4.30
CA GLU A 148 -8.47 14.11 -5.18
C GLU A 148 -7.07 14.52 -5.65
N ARG A 149 -6.05 14.30 -4.83
CA ARG A 149 -4.66 14.70 -5.09
C ARG A 149 -3.65 13.62 -4.68
N PRO A 150 -3.79 12.37 -5.18
CA PRO A 150 -2.77 11.36 -4.94
C PRO A 150 -1.48 11.76 -5.67
N GLU A 151 -0.33 11.37 -5.11
CA GLU A 151 0.94 11.55 -5.80
C GLU A 151 1.01 10.72 -7.09
N LEU A 152 0.34 9.56 -7.14
CA LEU A 152 0.27 8.72 -8.32
C LEU A 152 -1.06 7.98 -8.43
N VAL A 153 -1.57 7.87 -9.65
CA VAL A 153 -2.68 6.97 -10.01
C VAL A 153 -2.14 5.81 -10.84
N ILE A 154 -2.46 4.59 -10.41
CA ILE A 154 -2.15 3.33 -11.08
C ILE A 154 -3.48 2.69 -11.51
N GLU A 155 -3.67 2.43 -12.80
CA GLU A 155 -4.88 1.86 -13.39
C GLU A 155 -4.65 0.36 -13.67
N THR A 156 -4.84 -0.51 -12.67
CA THR A 156 -4.41 -1.93 -12.74
C THR A 156 -5.24 -2.81 -13.68
N ASP A 157 -6.27 -2.25 -14.30
CA ASP A 157 -7.00 -2.85 -15.42
C ASP A 157 -6.36 -2.55 -16.78
N ARG A 158 -5.41 -1.60 -16.84
CA ARG A 158 -4.78 -1.12 -18.07
C ARG A 158 -3.27 -1.31 -18.14
N GLU A 159 -2.65 -1.64 -17.02
CA GLU A 159 -1.20 -1.85 -16.93
C GLU A 159 -0.86 -3.11 -16.14
N THR A 160 0.29 -3.71 -16.44
CA THR A 160 0.76 -4.90 -15.72
C THR A 160 1.30 -4.52 -14.34
N PRO A 161 1.43 -5.49 -13.41
CA PRO A 161 2.09 -5.26 -12.13
C PRO A 161 3.51 -4.69 -12.29
N GLU A 162 4.28 -5.17 -13.26
CA GLU A 162 5.65 -4.72 -13.52
C GLU A 162 5.69 -3.25 -13.96
N GLN A 163 4.79 -2.86 -14.87
CA GLN A 163 4.63 -1.47 -15.31
C GLN A 163 4.21 -0.55 -14.15
N SER A 164 3.25 -1.01 -13.33
CA SER A 164 2.80 -0.29 -12.14
C SER A 164 3.95 -0.05 -11.16
N VAL A 165 4.73 -1.10 -10.87
CA VAL A 165 5.89 -1.03 -9.97
C VAL A 165 6.93 -0.07 -10.52
N ALA A 166 7.28 -0.16 -11.80
CA ALA A 166 8.24 0.76 -12.44
C ALA A 166 7.81 2.23 -12.30
N ARG A 167 6.53 2.53 -12.55
CA ARG A 167 5.97 3.89 -12.38
C ARG A 167 6.02 4.37 -10.94
N ILE A 168 5.74 3.51 -9.97
CA ILE A 168 5.83 3.86 -8.54
C ILE A 168 7.28 4.17 -8.17
N PHE A 169 8.25 3.36 -8.58
CA PHE A 169 9.67 3.63 -8.32
C PHE A 169 10.12 4.94 -8.98
N ALA A 170 9.75 5.18 -10.24
CA ALA A 170 10.04 6.44 -10.93
C ALA A 170 9.47 7.65 -10.17
N LYS A 171 8.22 7.55 -9.68
CA LYS A 171 7.60 8.63 -8.90
C LYS A 171 8.29 8.86 -7.55
N LEU A 172 8.70 7.79 -6.87
CA LEU A 172 9.44 7.90 -5.61
C LEU A 172 10.82 8.55 -5.80
N VAL A 173 11.49 8.31 -6.92
CA VAL A 173 12.72 9.00 -7.31
C VAL A 173 12.45 10.48 -7.62
N GLU A 174 11.43 10.77 -8.44
CA GLU A 174 11.03 12.14 -8.80
C GLU A 174 10.75 13.00 -7.55
N LEU A 175 10.07 12.41 -6.55
CA LEU A 175 9.74 13.09 -5.29
C LEU A 175 10.91 13.14 -4.29
N GLY A 176 12.06 12.55 -4.60
CA GLY A 176 13.23 12.53 -3.71
C GLY A 176 13.07 11.62 -2.48
N TYR A 177 12.25 10.57 -2.57
CA TYR A 177 12.16 9.52 -1.55
C TYR A 177 13.15 8.37 -1.78
N LEU A 178 13.55 8.16 -3.03
CA LEU A 178 14.55 7.18 -3.44
C LEU A 178 15.61 7.84 -4.32
N GLU A 179 16.78 7.23 -4.38
CA GLU A 179 17.89 7.64 -5.22
C GLU A 179 17.66 7.21 -6.69
N PRO A 180 18.24 7.93 -7.68
CA PRO A 180 17.99 7.67 -9.10
C PRO A 180 18.21 6.21 -9.55
N GLU A 181 19.12 5.48 -8.91
CA GLU A 181 19.45 4.09 -9.23
C GLU A 181 18.28 3.13 -8.94
N PHE A 182 17.29 3.56 -8.16
CA PHE A 182 16.07 2.80 -7.94
C PHE A 182 15.11 2.84 -9.13
N ALA A 183 15.23 3.82 -10.04
CA ALA A 183 14.44 3.87 -11.28
C ALA A 183 14.97 2.89 -12.34
N GLU A 184 16.27 2.55 -12.27
CA GLU A 184 16.89 1.59 -13.19
C GLU A 184 16.45 0.16 -12.85
N GLU A 185 16.00 -0.59 -13.86
CA GLU A 185 15.49 -1.97 -13.69
C GLU A 185 16.57 -2.99 -13.27
N THR A 186 17.84 -2.58 -13.21
CA THR A 186 18.97 -3.41 -12.83
C THR A 186 18.93 -3.69 -11.33
N VAL A 187 18.47 -4.88 -10.95
CA VAL A 187 18.79 -5.47 -9.64
C VAL A 187 20.31 -5.68 -9.63
N PRO A 188 21.07 -5.15 -8.64
CA PRO A 188 22.48 -5.47 -8.53
C PRO A 188 22.65 -6.98 -8.39
N ALA A 189 23.41 -7.59 -9.28
CA ALA A 189 23.82 -8.98 -9.13
C ALA A 189 24.78 -9.06 -7.93
N GLY A 190 24.29 -9.57 -6.78
CA GLY A 190 25.17 -9.88 -5.66
C GLY A 190 24.53 -9.76 -4.28
N GLN A 191 23.84 -10.82 -3.84
CA GLN A 191 23.88 -11.36 -2.48
C GLN A 191 23.17 -12.72 -2.47
N ALA A 192 23.61 -13.62 -3.36
CA ALA A 192 23.36 -15.04 -3.24
C ALA A 192 24.69 -15.68 -2.78
N GLY A 193 24.71 -16.19 -1.55
CA GLY A 193 25.73 -17.13 -1.10
C GLY A 193 26.82 -16.56 -0.20
N GLU A 194 26.52 -16.43 1.09
CA GLU A 194 27.41 -17.02 2.10
C GLU A 194 26.60 -18.09 2.85
N SER A 195 26.61 -19.29 2.28
CA SER A 195 26.37 -20.50 3.02
C SER A 195 27.55 -20.66 3.99
N LEU A 196 27.31 -20.36 5.26
CA LEU A 196 28.17 -20.84 6.34
C LEU A 196 27.85 -22.32 6.54
N ALA A 197 28.63 -23.16 5.86
CA ALA A 197 28.87 -24.53 6.27
C ALA A 197 29.92 -24.52 7.39
N SER A 198 29.46 -24.69 8.63
CA SER A 198 30.12 -25.41 9.72
C SER A 198 29.19 -25.48 10.92
#